data_AF-A0A8T5RXX5-F1
#
_entry.id   AF-A0A8T5RXX5-F1
#
_cell.length_a   1.000
_cell.length_b   1.000
_cell.length_c   1.000
_cell.angle_alpha   90.00
_cell.angle_beta   90.00
_cell.angle_gamma   90.00
#
_symmetry.space_group_name_H-M   'P 1'
#
loop_
_entity.id
_entity.type
_entity.pdbx_description
1 polymer ?
#
loop_
_entity_poly.entity_id
_entity_poly.type
_entity_poly.pdbx_seq_one_letter_code
_entity_poly.pdbx_strand_id
1 'polypeptide(L)'
;MATAAAVLGSNLVVVALAWDHPPEEGGIVTITFLMMISFVFFVNVLHYIMRAEYLVTRLRMTESDEEAKGKILQELTRISRWSRFMHISGLVFTMIAFWVISYKYLVSIPDVGYHPIVLALPFILFVLSWLPKFFGIEKEVSVKSGELMMQLIIEIIFLLLICLDFLRVITIF
;
A
#
# COMPACT_ATOMS: atom_id res chain seq x y z
N MET A 1 5.81 -11.90 9.23
CA MET A 1 4.42 -12.40 9.28
C MET A 1 3.49 -11.50 10.09
N ALA A 2 3.84 -11.10 11.32
CA ALA A 2 2.98 -10.26 12.17
C ALA A 2 2.59 -8.90 11.52
N THR A 3 3.50 -8.25 10.81
CA THR A 3 3.25 -6.95 10.17
C THR A 3 2.25 -7.02 9.03
N ALA A 4 2.39 -7.98 8.10
CA ALA A 4 1.46 -8.14 6.98
C ALA A 4 0.04 -8.54 7.45
N ALA A 5 -0.05 -9.41 8.45
CA ALA A 5 -1.34 -9.80 9.05
C ALA A 5 -2.00 -8.63 9.79
N ALA A 6 -1.22 -7.81 10.51
CA ALA A 6 -1.73 -6.61 11.17
C ALA A 6 -2.26 -5.59 10.15
N VAL A 7 -1.56 -5.39 9.03
CA VAL A 7 -2.00 -4.48 7.96
C VAL A 7 -3.25 -5.00 7.26
N LEU A 8 -3.36 -6.31 7.03
CA LEU A 8 -4.60 -6.93 6.53
C LEU A 8 -5.77 -6.69 7.49
N GLY A 9 -5.55 -6.90 8.78
CA GLY A 9 -6.55 -6.64 9.82
C GLY A 9 -6.98 -5.19 9.86
N SER A 10 -6.03 -4.24 9.87
CA SER A 10 -6.36 -2.81 9.84
C SER A 10 -7.11 -2.42 8.59
N ASN A 11 -6.76 -2.98 7.42
CA ASN A 11 -7.44 -2.70 6.17
C ASN A 11 -8.91 -3.11 6.22
N LEU A 12 -9.20 -4.32 6.72
CA LEU A 12 -10.56 -4.82 6.85
C LEU A 12 -11.38 -4.00 7.85
N VAL A 13 -10.78 -3.61 8.98
CA VAL A 13 -11.45 -2.76 9.98
C VAL A 13 -11.81 -1.40 9.38
N VAL A 14 -10.89 -0.77 8.64
CA VAL A 14 -11.14 0.53 8.03
C VAL A 14 -12.23 0.46 6.98
N VAL A 15 -12.23 -0.57 6.13
CA VAL A 15 -13.32 -0.77 5.15
C VAL A 15 -14.65 -1.02 5.87
N ALA A 16 -14.67 -1.84 6.92
CA ALA A 16 -15.89 -2.13 7.67
C ALA A 16 -16.47 -0.85 8.32
N LEU A 17 -15.62 -0.06 8.98
CA LEU A 17 -16.03 1.21 9.60
C LEU A 17 -16.47 2.24 8.54
N ALA A 18 -15.79 2.28 7.39
CA ALA A 18 -16.18 3.15 6.28
C ALA A 18 -17.60 2.85 5.78
N TRP A 19 -17.95 1.56 5.71
CA TRP A 19 -19.27 1.12 5.27
C TRP A 19 -20.37 1.27 6.32
N ASP A 20 -20.01 1.27 7.61
CA ASP A 20 -20.97 1.52 8.70
C ASP A 20 -21.46 2.97 8.69
N HIS A 21 -20.56 3.91 8.41
CA HIS A 21 -20.87 5.35 8.35
C HIS A 21 -20.30 5.99 7.08
N PRO A 22 -20.86 5.74 5.89
CA PRO A 22 -20.28 6.22 4.64
C PRO A 22 -20.25 7.75 4.55
N PRO A 23 -19.19 8.35 4.00
CA PRO A 23 -19.16 9.78 3.73
C PRO A 23 -20.24 10.15 2.69
N GLU A 24 -20.99 11.22 2.96
CA GLU A 24 -22.10 11.67 2.12
C GLU A 24 -21.63 12.11 0.72
N GLU A 25 -20.38 12.55 0.61
CA GLU A 25 -19.76 13.03 -0.63
C GLU A 25 -19.18 11.88 -1.51
N GLY A 26 -19.48 10.63 -1.16
CA GLY A 26 -19.07 9.43 -1.90
C GLY A 26 -17.61 9.02 -1.65
N GLY A 27 -17.03 8.28 -2.60
CA GLY A 27 -15.64 7.78 -2.54
C GLY A 27 -15.52 6.36 -1.98
N ILE A 28 -16.59 5.81 -1.39
CA ILE A 28 -16.55 4.50 -0.74
C ILE A 28 -16.29 3.36 -1.71
N VAL A 29 -16.73 3.49 -2.97
CA VAL A 29 -16.51 2.48 -4.01
C VAL A 29 -15.03 2.44 -4.36
N THR A 30 -14.41 3.60 -4.60
CA THR A 30 -12.98 3.73 -4.88
C THR A 30 -12.14 3.20 -3.71
N ILE A 31 -12.48 3.58 -2.47
CA ILE A 31 -11.79 3.09 -1.27
C ILE A 31 -11.87 1.57 -1.19
N THR A 32 -13.07 1.00 -1.35
CA THR A 32 -13.27 -0.46 -1.30
C THR A 32 -12.44 -1.16 -2.37
N PHE A 33 -12.44 -0.65 -3.60
CA PHE A 33 -11.68 -1.21 -4.70
C PHE A 33 -10.16 -1.18 -4.45
N LEU A 34 -9.63 -0.04 -4.03
CA LEU A 34 -8.21 0.11 -3.68
C LEU A 34 -7.81 -0.82 -2.53
N MET A 35 -8.66 -0.93 -1.52
CA MET A 35 -8.42 -1.80 -0.37
C MET A 35 -8.50 -3.29 -0.72
N MET A 36 -9.38 -3.69 -1.65
CA MET A 36 -9.42 -5.07 -2.16
C MET A 36 -8.17 -5.41 -2.96
N ILE A 37 -7.68 -4.50 -3.82
CA ILE A 37 -6.42 -4.68 -4.54
C ILE A 37 -5.27 -4.85 -3.54
N SER A 38 -5.19 -3.96 -2.55
CA SER A 38 -4.20 -4.05 -1.48
C SER A 38 -4.28 -5.39 -0.71
N PHE A 39 -5.49 -5.82 -0.36
CA PHE A 39 -5.74 -7.08 0.32
C PHE A 39 -5.19 -8.27 -0.48
N VAL A 40 -5.47 -8.33 -1.80
CA VAL A 40 -4.96 -9.39 -2.67
C VAL A 40 -3.42 -9.37 -2.72
N PHE A 41 -2.79 -8.20 -2.76
CA PHE A 41 -1.34 -8.12 -2.70
C PHE A 41 -0.78 -8.67 -1.40
N PHE A 42 -1.36 -8.31 -0.25
CA PHE A 42 -0.88 -8.81 1.04
C PHE A 42 -1.11 -10.32 1.22
N VAL A 43 -2.21 -10.89 0.71
CA VAL A 43 -2.42 -12.34 0.70
C VAL A 43 -1.33 -13.03 -0.13
N ASN A 44 -0.98 -12.49 -1.30
CA ASN A 44 0.11 -13.02 -2.12
C ASN A 44 1.48 -12.90 -1.43
N VAL A 45 1.74 -11.80 -0.72
CA VAL A 45 2.94 -11.64 0.11
C VAL A 45 3.04 -12.76 1.17
N LEU A 46 1.94 -13.02 1.90
CA LEU A 46 1.91 -14.12 2.87
C LEU A 46 2.17 -15.48 2.21
N HIS A 47 1.56 -15.74 1.04
CA HIS A 47 1.80 -16.97 0.29
C HIS A 47 3.28 -17.12 -0.11
N TYR A 48 3.91 -16.05 -0.60
CA TYR A 48 5.33 -16.06 -0.97
C TYR A 48 6.26 -16.23 0.24
N ILE A 49 5.93 -15.64 1.39
CA ILE A 49 6.69 -15.85 2.63
C ILE A 49 6.64 -17.31 3.06
N MET A 50 5.44 -17.92 3.10
CA MET A 50 5.29 -19.34 3.45
C MET A 50 6.08 -20.25 2.49
N ARG A 51 6.02 -19.97 1.18
CA ARG A 51 6.81 -20.72 0.19
C ARG A 51 8.32 -20.54 0.39
N ALA A 52 8.78 -19.34 0.72
CA ALA A 52 10.18 -19.07 1.00
C ALA A 52 10.65 -19.84 2.26
N GLU A 53 9.86 -19.85 3.33
CA GLU A 53 10.15 -20.62 4.55
C GLU A 53 10.27 -22.13 4.26
N TYR A 54 9.38 -22.67 3.43
CA TYR A 54 9.47 -24.06 2.97
C TYR A 54 10.77 -24.33 2.19
N LEU A 55 11.12 -23.46 1.24
CA LEU A 55 12.34 -23.60 0.44
C LEU A 55 13.62 -23.47 1.28
N VAL A 56 13.65 -22.58 2.28
CA VAL A 56 14.78 -22.45 3.22
C VAL A 56 14.95 -23.72 4.04
N THR A 57 13.84 -24.32 4.51
CA THR A 57 13.86 -25.58 5.24
C THR A 57 14.40 -26.72 4.37
N ARG A 58 13.97 -26.79 3.10
CA ARG A 58 14.46 -27.78 2.14
C ARG A 58 15.95 -27.58 1.80
N LEU A 59 16.41 -26.33 1.70
CA LEU A 59 17.82 -26.00 1.47
C LEU A 59 18.71 -26.54 2.59
N ARG A 60 18.28 -26.40 3.86
CA ARG A 60 19.02 -26.91 5.02
C ARG A 60 19.15 -28.44 5.05
N MET A 61 18.18 -29.16 4.47
CA MET A 61 18.19 -30.63 4.39
C MET A 61 18.96 -31.17 3.16
N THR A 62 19.23 -30.32 2.16
CA THR A 62 19.90 -30.73 0.93
C THR A 62 21.39 -30.50 1.08
N GLU A 63 22.13 -31.43 1.69
CA GLU A 63 23.56 -31.23 1.99
C GLU A 63 24.49 -31.44 0.78
N SER A 64 24.18 -32.35 -0.15
CA SER A 64 25.18 -32.86 -1.12
C SER A 64 25.03 -32.41 -2.58
N ASP A 65 23.97 -31.70 -2.96
CA ASP A 65 23.72 -31.32 -4.37
C ASP A 65 23.80 -29.80 -4.56
N GLU A 66 24.95 -29.33 -5.06
CA GLU A 66 25.21 -27.92 -5.39
C GLU A 66 24.26 -27.37 -6.47
N GLU A 67 23.87 -28.19 -7.45
CA GLU A 67 23.00 -27.76 -8.54
C GLU A 67 21.56 -27.55 -8.02
N ALA A 68 21.09 -28.44 -7.14
CA ALA A 68 19.82 -28.29 -6.45
C ALA A 68 19.80 -27.05 -5.55
N LYS A 69 20.89 -26.77 -4.81
CA LYS A 69 21.03 -25.54 -4.00
C LYS A 69 20.94 -24.28 -4.86
N GLY A 70 21.63 -24.25 -6.00
CA GLY A 70 21.61 -23.12 -6.92
C GLY A 70 20.20 -22.79 -7.42
N LYS A 71 19.44 -23.81 -7.83
CA LYS A 71 18.04 -23.65 -8.27
C LYS A 71 17.14 -23.10 -7.15
N ILE A 72 17.29 -23.61 -5.93
CA ILE A 72 16.52 -23.15 -4.76
C ILE A 72 16.86 -21.68 -4.44
N LEU A 73 18.14 -21.29 -4.47
CA LEU A 73 18.59 -19.93 -4.17
C LEU A 73 18.05 -18.92 -5.20
N GLN A 74 18.07 -19.29 -6.48
CA GLN A 74 17.50 -18.51 -7.57
C GLN A 74 15.99 -18.33 -7.38
N GLU A 75 15.28 -19.40 -7.01
CA GLU A 75 13.85 -19.35 -6.72
C GLU A 75 13.56 -18.45 -5.51
N LEU A 76 14.36 -18.54 -4.44
CA LEU A 76 14.23 -17.72 -3.24
C LEU A 76 14.41 -16.22 -3.56
N THR A 77 15.40 -15.89 -4.39
CA THR A 77 15.66 -14.51 -4.81
C THR A 77 14.52 -13.98 -5.68
N ARG A 78 13.96 -14.82 -6.56
CA ARG A 78 12.78 -14.47 -7.36
C ARG A 78 11.57 -14.22 -6.46
N ILE A 79 11.31 -15.10 -5.50
CA ILE A 79 10.20 -14.96 -4.53
C ILE A 79 10.38 -13.70 -3.69
N SER A 80 11.60 -13.44 -3.19
CA SER A 80 11.90 -12.24 -2.41
C SER A 80 11.60 -10.96 -3.20
N ARG A 81 12.02 -10.89 -4.48
CA ARG A 81 11.75 -9.74 -5.34
C ARG A 81 10.26 -9.51 -5.57
N TRP A 82 9.52 -10.56 -5.91
CA TRP A 82 8.07 -10.47 -6.13
C TRP A 82 7.31 -10.12 -4.86
N SER A 83 7.67 -10.75 -3.73
CA SER A 83 7.10 -10.45 -2.42
C SER A 83 7.30 -8.97 -2.06
N ARG A 84 8.51 -8.43 -2.26
CA ARG A 84 8.79 -7.01 -2.02
C ARG A 84 7.94 -6.10 -2.90
N PHE A 85 7.87 -6.39 -4.21
CA PHE A 85 7.06 -5.61 -5.14
C PHE A 85 5.57 -5.59 -4.74
N MET A 86 5.00 -6.75 -4.42
CA MET A 86 3.60 -6.86 -3.98
C MET A 86 3.38 -6.14 -2.64
N HIS A 87 4.32 -6.26 -1.70
CA HIS A 87 4.23 -5.60 -0.40
C HIS A 87 4.21 -4.07 -0.53
N ILE A 88 5.14 -3.51 -1.31
CA ILE A 88 5.20 -2.08 -1.57
C ILE A 88 3.93 -1.61 -2.29
N SER A 89 3.51 -2.33 -3.35
CA SER A 89 2.31 -1.99 -4.10
C SER A 89 1.05 -2.00 -3.22
N GLY A 90 0.89 -3.02 -2.36
CA GLY A 90 -0.22 -3.09 -1.42
C GLY A 90 -0.25 -1.90 -0.46
N LEU A 91 0.90 -1.50 0.08
CA LEU A 91 1.01 -0.31 0.94
C LEU A 91 0.62 0.98 0.19
N VAL A 92 1.02 1.13 -1.07
CA VAL A 92 0.63 2.28 -1.90
C VAL A 92 -0.88 2.40 -2.02
N PHE A 93 -1.56 1.32 -2.41
CA PHE A 93 -3.00 1.32 -2.58
C PHE A 93 -3.74 1.56 -1.26
N THR A 94 -3.27 0.95 -0.17
CA THR A 94 -3.79 1.23 1.19
C THR A 94 -3.65 2.70 1.54
N MET A 95 -2.49 3.29 1.30
CA MET A 95 -2.21 4.67 1.66
C MET A 95 -3.07 5.66 0.85
N ILE A 96 -3.22 5.43 -0.45
CA ILE A 96 -4.11 6.21 -1.30
C ILE A 96 -5.56 6.10 -0.83
N ALA A 97 -6.00 4.88 -0.48
CA ALA A 97 -7.34 4.68 0.07
C ALA A 97 -7.54 5.48 1.37
N PHE A 98 -6.52 5.52 2.24
CA PHE A 98 -6.53 6.36 3.44
C PHE A 98 -6.59 7.86 3.12
N TRP A 99 -5.91 8.33 2.07
CA TRP A 99 -6.02 9.74 1.68
C TRP A 99 -7.42 10.09 1.21
N VAL A 100 -8.01 9.26 0.33
CA VAL A 100 -9.35 9.48 -0.22
C VAL A 100 -10.40 9.44 0.89
N ILE A 101 -10.37 8.43 1.77
CA ILE A 101 -11.35 8.31 2.85
C ILE A 101 -11.26 9.47 3.84
N SER A 102 -10.05 9.83 4.29
CA SER A 102 -9.89 10.91 5.25
C SER A 102 -10.32 12.25 4.67
N TYR A 103 -10.00 12.50 3.40
CA TYR A 103 -10.47 13.67 2.67
C TYR A 103 -12.00 13.70 2.57
N LYS A 104 -12.65 12.62 2.08
CA LYS A 104 -14.11 12.58 1.90
C LYS A 104 -14.86 12.75 3.21
N TYR A 105 -14.40 12.12 4.29
CA TYR A 105 -15.00 12.34 5.61
C TYR A 105 -14.89 13.80 6.07
N LEU A 106 -13.73 14.43 5.91
CA LEU A 106 -13.56 15.83 6.30
C LEU A 106 -14.49 16.76 5.53
N VAL A 107 -14.68 16.53 4.22
CA VAL A 107 -15.62 17.32 3.42
C VAL A 107 -17.07 17.06 3.86
N SER A 108 -17.42 15.83 4.22
CA SER A 108 -18.76 15.48 4.71
C SER A 108 -19.08 16.00 6.12
N ILE A 109 -18.12 16.60 6.84
CA ILE A 109 -18.41 17.24 8.13
C ILE A 109 -19.07 18.60 7.89
N PRO A 110 -20.28 18.87 8.42
CA PRO A 110 -21.03 20.10 8.16
C PRO A 110 -20.28 21.38 8.50
N ASP A 111 -19.50 21.37 9.58
CA ASP A 111 -18.75 22.55 10.07
C ASP A 111 -17.44 22.79 9.30
N VAL A 112 -16.97 21.81 8.52
CA VAL A 112 -15.70 21.88 7.78
C VAL A 112 -15.96 22.13 6.30
N GLY A 113 -16.78 21.28 5.68
CA GLY A 113 -17.10 21.36 4.26
C GLY A 113 -15.86 21.44 3.36
N TYR A 114 -15.94 22.27 2.33
CA TYR A 114 -14.88 22.44 1.32
C TYR A 114 -13.83 23.47 1.73
N HIS A 115 -13.43 23.49 3.00
CA HIS A 115 -12.37 24.39 3.46
C HIS A 115 -10.99 23.91 2.94
N PRO A 116 -10.09 24.79 2.44
CA PRO A 116 -8.80 24.38 1.87
C PRO A 116 -7.90 23.57 2.81
N ILE A 117 -8.11 23.71 4.12
CA ILE A 117 -7.38 22.94 5.15
C ILE A 117 -7.61 21.43 5.02
N VAL A 118 -8.74 21.00 4.42
CA VAL A 118 -9.06 19.59 4.21
C VAL A 118 -8.03 18.91 3.30
N LEU A 119 -7.50 19.65 2.31
CA LEU A 119 -6.43 19.14 1.45
C LEU A 119 -5.11 19.00 2.21
N ALA A 120 -4.89 19.68 3.33
CA ALA A 120 -3.64 19.54 4.07
C ALA A 120 -3.41 18.10 4.54
N LEU A 121 -4.46 17.36 4.90
CA LEU A 121 -4.33 16.03 5.48
C LEU A 121 -3.74 15.00 4.49
N PRO A 122 -4.29 14.81 3.27
CA PRO A 122 -3.65 13.97 2.24
C PRO A 122 -2.18 14.31 1.98
N PHE A 123 -1.84 15.61 1.93
CA PHE A 123 -0.48 16.07 1.68
C PHE A 123 0.45 15.81 2.86
N ILE A 124 -0.01 16.00 4.10
CA ILE A 124 0.76 15.67 5.29
C ILE A 124 1.03 14.17 5.34
N LEU A 125 0.03 13.33 5.07
CA LEU A 125 0.19 11.87 5.03
C LEU A 125 1.17 11.45 3.93
N PHE A 126 1.11 12.07 2.76
CA PHE A 126 2.10 11.88 1.70
C PHE A 126 3.51 12.23 2.20
N VAL A 127 3.73 13.42 2.75
CA VAL A 127 5.06 13.82 3.25
C VAL A 127 5.56 12.85 4.32
N LEU A 128 4.71 12.50 5.30
CA LEU A 128 5.07 11.55 6.37
C LEU A 128 5.47 10.18 5.82
N SER A 129 4.81 9.69 4.78
CA SER A 129 5.15 8.41 4.15
C SER A 129 6.49 8.41 3.41
N TRP A 130 6.94 9.60 2.98
CA TRP A 130 8.17 9.77 2.22
C TRP A 130 9.37 10.17 3.07
N LEU A 131 9.16 10.76 4.26
CA LEU A 131 10.24 11.11 5.18
C LEU A 131 11.21 9.93 5.42
N PRO A 132 10.78 8.72 5.82
CA PRO A 132 11.72 7.61 6.06
C PRO A 132 12.55 7.23 4.84
N LYS A 133 11.96 7.35 3.64
CA LYS A 133 12.59 7.03 2.35
C LYS A 133 13.64 8.08 1.97
N PHE A 134 13.36 9.36 2.19
CA PHE A 134 14.31 10.45 1.92
C PHE A 134 15.46 10.50 2.92
N PHE A 135 15.20 10.21 4.20
CA PHE A 135 16.22 10.19 5.24
C PHE A 135 17.07 8.90 5.26
N GLY A 136 16.81 7.95 4.35
CA GLY A 136 17.63 6.76 4.18
C GLY A 136 17.60 5.82 5.39
N ILE A 137 16.57 5.91 6.23
CA ILE A 137 16.34 4.98 7.35
C ILE A 137 16.10 3.58 6.76
N GLU A 138 15.41 3.50 5.63
CA GLU A 138 15.31 2.31 4.79
C GLU A 138 16.53 2.21 3.84
N LYS A 139 17.68 1.75 4.36
CA LYS A 139 18.89 1.51 3.55
C LYS A 139 18.70 0.53 2.39
N GLU A 140 17.60 -0.24 2.38
CA GLU A 140 17.31 -1.25 1.35
C GLU A 140 16.69 -0.68 0.07
N VAL A 141 16.27 0.59 0.06
CA VAL A 141 15.63 1.20 -1.10
C VAL A 141 16.40 2.43 -1.54
N SER A 142 17.33 2.24 -2.49
CA SER A 142 17.94 3.36 -3.18
C SER A 142 16.83 4.22 -3.80
N VAL A 143 16.87 5.53 -3.55
CA VAL A 143 15.95 6.53 -4.15
C VAL A 143 16.00 6.48 -5.69
N LYS A 144 17.03 5.86 -6.28
CA LYS A 144 17.16 5.60 -7.72
C LYS A 144 16.47 4.32 -8.21
N SER A 145 15.78 3.57 -7.36
CA SER A 145 15.06 2.37 -7.79
C SER A 145 13.82 2.77 -8.61
N GLY A 146 13.62 2.14 -9.77
CA GLY A 146 12.45 2.40 -10.61
C GLY A 146 11.11 2.09 -9.91
N GLU A 147 11.14 1.16 -8.94
CA GLU A 147 9.98 0.80 -8.11
C GLU A 147 9.51 2.00 -7.26
N LEU A 148 10.44 2.71 -6.64
CA LEU A 148 10.13 3.85 -5.76
C LEU A 148 9.67 5.07 -6.59
N MET A 149 10.24 5.28 -7.77
CA MET A 149 9.79 6.33 -8.70
C MET A 149 8.38 6.06 -9.24
N MET A 150 8.06 4.80 -9.56
CA MET A 150 6.70 4.42 -9.98
C MET A 150 5.69 4.68 -8.86
N GLN A 151 6.04 4.33 -7.62
CA GLN A 151 5.21 4.63 -6.45
C GLN A 151 4.96 6.15 -6.32
N LEU A 152 6.01 6.96 -6.40
CA LEU A 152 5.90 8.43 -6.31
C LEU A 152 4.94 8.98 -7.37
N ILE A 153 5.08 8.52 -8.61
CA ILE A 153 4.24 8.97 -9.72
C ILE A 153 2.77 8.61 -9.48
N ILE A 154 2.48 7.37 -9.06
CA ILE A 154 1.11 6.93 -8.76
C ILE A 154 0.51 7.81 -7.64
N GLU A 155 1.24 8.02 -6.56
CA GLU A 155 0.79 8.81 -5.43
C GLU A 155 0.54 10.28 -5.80
N ILE A 156 1.42 10.89 -6.61
CA ILE A 156 1.22 12.25 -7.15
C ILE A 156 -0.03 12.31 -8.01
N ILE A 157 -0.27 11.32 -8.89
CA ILE A 157 -1.48 11.27 -9.71
C ILE A 157 -2.73 11.25 -8.82
N PHE A 158 -2.74 10.44 -7.77
CA PHE A 158 -3.88 10.38 -6.85
C PHE A 158 -4.06 11.65 -6.02
N LEU A 159 -2.99 12.30 -5.57
CA LEU A 159 -3.08 13.62 -4.93
C LEU A 159 -3.69 14.67 -5.86
N LEU A 160 -3.30 14.65 -7.15
CA LEU A 160 -3.90 15.53 -8.16
C LEU A 160 -5.39 15.20 -8.35
N LEU A 161 -5.77 13.93 -8.40
CA LEU A 161 -7.18 13.52 -8.50
C LEU A 161 -7.99 14.00 -7.28
N ILE A 162 -7.43 13.92 -6.07
CA ILE A 162 -8.07 14.46 -4.85
C ILE A 162 -8.25 15.98 -4.96
N CYS A 163 -7.24 16.71 -5.46
CA CYS A 163 -7.35 18.15 -5.67
C CYS A 163 -8.44 18.50 -6.69
N LEU A 164 -8.52 17.74 -7.79
CA LEU A 164 -9.54 17.94 -8.83
C LEU A 164 -10.95 17.60 -8.31
N ASP A 165 -11.09 16.57 -7.46
CA ASP A 165 -12.35 16.24 -6.79
C ASP A 165 -12.77 17.33 -5.81
N PHE A 166 -11.85 17.86 -5.01
CA PHE A 166 -12.12 18.97 -4.09
C PHE A 166 -12.56 20.24 -4.82
N LEU A 167 -11.96 20.53 -5.97
CA LEU A 167 -12.38 21.64 -6.84
C LEU A 167 -13.65 21.32 -7.65
N ARG A 168 -14.26 20.13 -7.46
CA ARG A 168 -15.45 19.63 -8.16
C ARG A 168 -15.30 19.58 -9.69
N VAL A 169 -14.08 19.40 -10.18
CA VAL A 169 -13.77 19.23 -11.61
C VAL A 169 -14.07 17.78 -12.05
N ILE A 170 -13.80 16.83 -11.17
CA ILE A 170 -14.13 15.40 -11.33
C ILE A 170 -14.81 14.90 -10.05
N THR A 171 -15.34 13.68 -10.07
CA THR A 171 -15.90 13.04 -8.87
C THR A 171 -15.26 11.66 -8.68
N ILE A 172 -14.67 11.45 -7.51
CA ILE A 172 -14.21 10.17 -7.01
C ILE A 172 -15.41 9.49 -6.33
N PHE A 173 -15.86 8.38 -6.92
CA PHE A 173 -17.03 7.60 -6.50
C PHE A 173 -16.72 6.57 -5.42
#